data_AF-A0A2U4F3W6-F1
#
_entry.id   AF-A0A2U4F3W6-F1
#
_cell.length_a   1.000
_cell.length_b   1.000
_cell.length_c   1.000
_cell.angle_alpha   90.00
_cell.angle_beta   90.00
_cell.angle_gamma   90.00
#
_symmetry.space_group_name_H-M   'P 1'
#
loop_
_entity.id
_entity.type
_entity.pdbx_description
1 polymer ?
#
loop_
_entity_poly.entity_id
_entity_poly.type
_entity_poly.pdbx_seq_one_letter_code
_entity_poly.pdbx_strand_id
1 'polypeptide(L)'
;MLKRIKFNLLLGNKYCKNLEDVKNNFNIHDILDYFDKGILEKWLTAQNLNDVNEKVSAIDKNADIYKKVNSLMEIFYEDEDENTIKEMSKEATYMIEFENKRKDDLEIFSKNNFKEKEVVDNYFKNYEDIVNLIIEKKEDYEFIKESVKNISNNFMNAFKYDYYNLFLKLHKEDNYFSILSILSNKKTRDYFIDDEDIMKGLNEMFSHTYYYSGSKKSRFGLYEKKLEDDSYLLKKIKIYSQNTKKHFSTVVEDKKCLILHIDSGCNVTSFKDKSKEYSSDDVNNKFLILEGITYMGSSESAQLVYMEI
;
A
#
# COMPACT_ATOMS: atom_id res chain seq x y z
N MET A 1 -7.98 59.80 38.60
CA MET A 1 -7.89 59.10 37.29
C MET A 1 -6.95 57.91 37.45
N LEU A 2 -7.36 56.69 37.08
CA LEU A 2 -6.45 55.54 37.05
C LEU A 2 -5.36 55.77 36.00
N LYS A 3 -4.09 55.52 36.36
CA LYS A 3 -2.98 55.50 35.39
C LYS A 3 -3.25 54.39 34.37
N ARG A 4 -3.41 54.74 33.10
CA ARG A 4 -3.47 53.76 32.00
C ARG A 4 -2.14 53.00 31.95
N ILE A 5 -2.21 51.67 31.88
CA ILE A 5 -1.02 50.82 31.79
C ILE A 5 -0.48 50.94 30.35
N LYS A 6 0.73 51.48 30.21
CA LYS A 6 1.44 51.53 28.92
C LYS A 6 2.02 50.15 28.60
N PHE A 7 1.85 49.72 27.36
CA PHE A 7 2.45 48.49 26.82
C PHE A 7 3.05 48.78 25.43
N ASN A 8 3.85 47.84 24.92
CA ASN A 8 4.59 48.00 23.66
C ASN A 8 3.99 47.11 22.58
N LEU A 9 4.05 47.53 21.32
CA LEU A 9 3.78 46.65 20.18
C LEU A 9 5.05 45.87 19.85
N LEU A 10 4.91 44.62 19.41
CA LEU A 10 6.01 43.85 18.85
C LEU A 10 5.83 43.87 17.33
N LEU A 11 6.70 44.60 16.62
CA LEU A 11 6.67 44.68 15.15
C LEU A 11 7.93 43.98 14.63
N GLY A 12 7.73 42.92 13.84
CA GLY A 12 8.74 41.92 13.55
C GLY A 12 9.32 41.35 14.84
N ASN A 13 10.57 41.73 15.14
CA ASN A 13 11.27 41.31 16.36
C ASN A 13 11.64 42.48 17.29
N LYS A 14 10.97 43.63 17.16
CA LYS A 14 11.29 44.84 17.93
C LYS A 14 10.10 45.38 18.71
N TYR A 15 10.35 45.71 19.97
CA TYR A 15 9.35 46.35 20.84
C TYR A 15 9.28 47.85 20.59
N CYS A 16 8.14 48.30 20.06
CA CYS A 16 7.86 49.68 19.73
C CYS A 16 7.05 50.34 20.84
N LYS A 17 7.61 51.40 21.45
CA LYS A 17 7.06 52.07 22.65
C LYS A 17 6.33 53.36 22.30
N ASN A 18 6.66 53.97 21.17
CA ASN A 18 6.12 55.25 20.71
C ASN A 18 5.90 55.20 19.18
N LEU A 19 5.32 56.26 18.62
CA LEU A 19 4.98 56.33 17.19
C LEU A 19 6.22 56.28 16.30
N GLU A 20 7.32 56.91 16.70
CA GLU A 20 8.58 56.92 15.97
C GLU A 20 9.19 55.51 15.87
N ASP A 21 9.11 54.73 16.95
CA ASP A 21 9.54 53.33 16.95
C ASP A 21 8.70 52.50 15.97
N VAL A 22 7.38 52.77 15.89
CA VAL A 22 6.46 52.10 14.95
C VAL A 22 6.80 52.44 13.51
N LYS A 23 7.03 53.72 13.18
CA LYS A 23 7.43 54.15 11.82
C LYS A 23 8.74 53.50 11.40
N ASN A 24 9.74 53.49 12.29
CA ASN A 24 11.07 52.95 12.00
C ASN A 24 11.14 51.42 11.90
N ASN A 25 10.15 50.71 12.42
CA ASN A 25 10.10 49.25 12.43
C ASN A 25 8.77 48.74 11.89
N PHE A 26 8.16 49.50 10.98
CA PHE A 26 6.82 49.24 10.49
C PHE A 26 6.77 47.89 9.80
N ASN A 27 5.86 47.04 10.26
CA ASN A 27 5.55 45.76 9.65
C ASN A 27 4.05 45.72 9.41
N ILE A 28 3.66 45.72 8.13
CA ILE A 28 2.24 45.81 7.77
C ILE A 28 1.44 44.59 8.24
N HIS A 29 2.04 43.39 8.31
CA HIS A 29 1.35 42.19 8.78
C HIS A 29 0.99 42.32 10.26
N ASP A 30 1.95 42.74 11.09
CA ASP A 30 1.72 42.92 12.52
C ASP A 30 0.76 44.09 12.78
N ILE A 31 0.91 45.19 12.05
CA ILE A 31 0.02 46.35 12.18
C ILE A 31 -1.42 46.01 11.77
N LEU A 32 -1.62 45.29 10.67
CA LEU A 32 -2.93 44.79 10.25
C LEU A 32 -3.53 43.82 11.27
N ASP A 33 -2.73 42.87 11.79
CA ASP A 33 -3.19 41.91 12.79
C ASP A 33 -3.62 42.62 14.09
N TYR A 34 -2.84 43.60 14.54
CA TYR A 34 -3.20 44.41 15.71
C TYR A 34 -4.41 45.31 15.47
N PHE A 35 -4.56 45.85 14.26
CA PHE A 35 -5.73 46.62 13.86
C PHE A 35 -7.01 45.75 13.85
N ASP A 36 -6.96 44.60 13.19
CA ASP A 36 -8.09 43.68 13.09
C ASP A 36 -8.50 43.16 14.48
N LYS A 37 -7.53 42.91 15.38
CA LYS A 37 -7.76 42.48 16.77
C LYS A 37 -8.16 43.61 17.74
N GLY A 38 -8.17 44.87 17.31
CA GLY A 38 -8.49 46.00 18.19
C GLY A 38 -7.40 46.34 19.22
N ILE A 39 -6.18 45.83 19.01
CA ILE A 39 -5.01 46.02 19.88
C ILE A 39 -4.34 47.35 19.57
N LEU A 40 -4.30 47.72 18.28
CA LEU A 40 -3.66 48.96 17.83
C LEU A 40 -4.31 50.19 18.47
N GLU A 41 -5.63 50.23 18.54
CA GLU A 41 -6.42 51.33 19.12
C GLU A 41 -6.21 51.42 20.64
N LYS A 42 -6.15 50.26 21.32
CA LYS A 42 -5.83 50.20 22.76
C LYS A 42 -4.42 50.71 23.03
N TRP A 43 -3.47 50.38 22.16
CA TRP A 43 -2.09 50.83 22.27
C TRP A 43 -1.98 52.35 22.06
N LEU A 44 -2.59 52.89 21.00
CA LEU A 44 -2.62 54.34 20.73
C LEU A 44 -3.24 55.12 21.91
N THR A 45 -4.34 54.60 22.44
CA THR A 45 -5.03 55.14 23.63
C THR A 45 -4.15 55.13 24.89
N ALA A 46 -3.34 54.08 25.09
CA ALA A 46 -2.42 53.96 26.22
C ALA A 46 -1.22 54.92 26.10
N GLN A 47 -0.80 55.23 24.87
CA GLN A 47 0.28 56.20 24.60
C GLN A 47 -0.19 57.67 24.59
N ASN A 48 -1.50 57.93 24.74
CA ASN A 48 -2.13 59.25 24.62
C ASN A 48 -2.03 59.85 23.20
N LEU A 49 -2.03 59.02 22.16
CA LEU A 49 -2.04 59.42 20.75
C LEU A 49 -3.48 59.49 20.23
N ASN A 50 -4.30 60.38 20.81
CA ASN A 50 -5.74 60.41 20.55
C ASN A 50 -6.05 60.77 19.09
N ASP A 51 -5.32 61.71 18.48
CA ASP A 51 -5.57 62.17 17.11
C ASP A 51 -5.33 61.03 16.09
N VAL A 52 -4.24 60.30 16.25
CA VAL A 52 -3.93 59.11 15.42
C VAL A 52 -4.96 58.00 15.67
N ASN A 53 -5.37 57.81 16.93
CA ASN A 53 -6.37 56.82 17.29
C ASN A 53 -7.73 57.09 16.65
N GLU A 54 -8.15 58.35 16.55
CA GLU A 54 -9.39 58.72 15.86
C GLU A 54 -9.33 58.35 14.37
N LYS A 55 -8.21 58.66 13.68
CA LYS A 55 -8.00 58.27 12.28
C LYS A 55 -8.03 56.75 12.09
N VAL A 56 -7.31 56.00 12.93
CA VAL A 56 -7.29 54.53 12.87
C VAL A 56 -8.67 53.94 13.17
N SER A 57 -9.40 54.48 14.15
CA SER A 57 -10.74 54.01 14.52
C SER A 57 -11.79 54.26 13.44
N ALA A 58 -11.54 55.21 12.52
CA ALA A 58 -12.43 55.51 11.40
C ALA A 58 -12.27 54.54 10.21
N ILE A 59 -11.22 53.70 10.20
CA ILE A 59 -11.01 52.71 9.14
C ILE A 59 -12.07 51.60 9.26
N ASP A 60 -12.75 51.30 8.16
CA ASP A 60 -13.67 50.17 8.10
C ASP A 60 -12.91 48.84 8.19
N LYS A 61 -13.11 48.11 9.29
CA LYS A 61 -12.48 46.80 9.53
C LYS A 61 -12.91 45.73 8.52
N ASN A 62 -14.07 45.90 7.89
CA ASN A 62 -14.59 44.99 6.88
C ASN A 62 -14.13 45.35 5.46
N ALA A 63 -13.37 46.43 5.29
CA ALA A 63 -12.81 46.78 4.00
C ALA A 63 -11.83 45.72 3.50
N ASP A 64 -11.65 45.69 2.18
CA ASP A 64 -10.63 44.84 1.55
C ASP A 64 -9.22 45.19 2.04
N ILE A 65 -8.31 44.21 1.93
CA ILE A 65 -6.96 44.33 2.50
C ILE A 65 -6.20 45.53 1.93
N TYR A 66 -6.36 45.82 0.63
CA TYR A 66 -5.71 46.95 -0.03
C TYR A 66 -6.15 48.27 0.59
N LYS A 67 -7.45 48.48 0.80
CA LYS A 67 -7.97 49.69 1.46
C LYS A 67 -7.46 49.82 2.89
N LYS A 68 -7.47 48.73 3.67
CA LYS A 68 -6.95 48.75 5.05
C LYS A 68 -5.47 49.12 5.09
N VAL A 69 -4.64 48.49 4.24
CA VAL A 69 -3.21 48.78 4.11
C VAL A 69 -2.99 50.24 3.72
N ASN A 70 -3.70 50.71 2.70
CA ASN A 70 -3.53 52.08 2.21
C ASN A 70 -3.87 53.11 3.29
N SER A 71 -5.01 52.97 3.97
CA SER A 71 -5.41 53.87 5.05
C SER A 71 -4.44 53.84 6.23
N LEU A 72 -3.92 52.67 6.61
CA LEU A 72 -2.92 52.57 7.67
C LEU A 72 -1.60 53.24 7.28
N MET A 73 -1.13 53.04 6.05
CA MET A 73 0.09 53.69 5.55
C MET A 73 -0.06 55.21 5.52
N GLU A 74 -1.19 55.72 5.01
CA GLU A 74 -1.49 57.17 5.00
C GLU A 74 -1.49 57.78 6.42
N ILE A 75 -1.95 57.05 7.42
CA ILE A 75 -1.98 57.54 8.81
C ILE A 75 -0.58 57.53 9.45
N PHE A 76 0.19 56.45 9.28
CA PHE A 76 1.49 56.32 9.92
C PHE A 76 2.61 57.05 9.17
N TYR A 77 2.44 57.32 7.88
CA TYR A 77 3.40 58.03 7.04
C TYR A 77 2.83 59.35 6.49
N GLU A 78 2.01 60.05 7.27
CA GLU A 78 1.38 61.32 6.85
C GLU A 78 2.37 62.43 6.45
N ASP A 79 3.63 62.32 6.88
CA ASP A 79 4.72 63.25 6.56
C ASP A 79 5.43 62.93 5.22
N GLU A 80 5.18 61.76 4.63
CA GLU A 80 5.75 61.31 3.36
C GLU A 80 4.90 61.78 2.17
N ASP A 81 5.47 61.76 0.95
CA ASP A 81 4.72 62.12 -0.24
C ASP A 81 3.74 61.02 -0.69
N GLU A 82 2.66 61.44 -1.35
CA GLU A 82 1.55 60.57 -1.77
C GLU A 82 2.01 59.41 -2.69
N ASN A 83 3.02 59.64 -3.54
CA ASN A 83 3.51 58.58 -4.44
C ASN A 83 4.28 57.53 -3.66
N THR A 84 5.13 57.93 -2.70
CA THR A 84 5.87 57.01 -1.84
C THR A 84 4.94 56.12 -1.02
N ILE A 85 3.90 56.71 -0.40
CA ILE A 85 2.90 55.95 0.37
C ILE A 85 2.22 54.91 -0.53
N LYS A 86 1.82 55.31 -1.74
CA LYS A 86 1.14 54.42 -2.69
C LYS A 86 2.02 53.26 -3.15
N GLU A 87 3.31 53.48 -3.39
CA GLU A 87 4.25 52.42 -3.73
C GLU A 87 4.41 51.43 -2.58
N MET A 88 4.64 51.93 -1.35
CA MET A 88 4.73 51.11 -0.15
C MET A 88 3.47 50.28 0.09
N SER A 89 2.29 50.88 -0.04
CA SER A 89 1.00 50.19 0.10
C SER A 89 0.82 49.09 -0.94
N LYS A 90 1.27 49.33 -2.18
CA LYS A 90 1.20 48.34 -3.26
C LYS A 90 2.13 47.15 -3.01
N GLU A 91 3.38 47.40 -2.61
CA GLU A 91 4.34 46.35 -2.26
C GLU A 91 3.86 45.51 -1.09
N ALA A 92 3.40 46.17 -0.01
CA ALA A 92 2.81 45.53 1.16
C ALA A 92 1.62 44.63 0.78
N THR A 93 0.69 45.15 -0.02
CA THR A 93 -0.48 44.38 -0.47
C THR A 93 -0.06 43.16 -1.28
N TYR A 94 0.89 43.32 -2.21
CA TYR A 94 1.38 42.22 -3.05
C TYR A 94 2.04 41.11 -2.22
N MET A 95 2.85 41.48 -1.21
CA MET A 95 3.46 40.51 -0.31
C MET A 95 2.40 39.71 0.47
N ILE A 96 1.39 40.38 1.01
CA ILE A 96 0.28 39.73 1.73
C ILE A 96 -0.48 38.77 0.82
N GLU A 97 -0.83 39.19 -0.39
CA GLU A 97 -1.53 38.34 -1.37
C GLU A 97 -0.71 37.12 -1.77
N PHE A 98 0.59 37.30 -2.01
CA PHE A 98 1.50 36.21 -2.33
C PHE A 98 1.59 35.17 -1.21
N GLU A 99 1.72 35.63 0.04
CA GLU A 99 1.79 34.74 1.21
C GLU A 99 0.48 33.99 1.44
N ASN A 100 -0.67 34.66 1.31
CA ASN A 100 -1.98 34.01 1.43
C ASN A 100 -2.15 32.91 0.37
N LYS A 101 -1.84 33.22 -0.89
CA LYS A 101 -1.88 32.23 -1.97
C LYS A 101 -0.96 31.04 -1.69
N ARG A 102 0.27 31.31 -1.23
CA ARG A 102 1.22 30.25 -0.87
C ARG A 102 0.69 29.37 0.26
N LYS A 103 0.00 29.95 1.26
CA LYS A 103 -0.61 29.21 2.36
C LYS A 103 -1.72 28.30 1.86
N ASP A 104 -2.58 28.79 0.97
CA ASP A 104 -3.65 28.01 0.35
C ASP A 104 -3.08 26.84 -0.47
N ASP A 105 -2.03 27.09 -1.27
CA ASP A 105 -1.34 26.07 -2.07
C ASP A 105 -0.74 24.97 -1.18
N LEU A 106 -0.11 25.34 -0.05
CA LEU A 106 0.44 24.38 0.92
C LEU A 106 -0.66 23.56 1.61
N GLU A 107 -1.79 24.18 1.92
CA GLU A 107 -2.92 23.47 2.51
C GLU A 107 -3.52 22.45 1.53
N ILE A 108 -3.68 22.83 0.25
CA ILE A 108 -4.10 21.92 -0.82
C ILE A 108 -3.11 20.76 -0.96
N PHE A 109 -1.81 21.05 -1.00
CA PHE A 109 -0.77 20.01 -1.12
C PHE A 109 -0.81 19.03 0.05
N SER A 110 -0.93 19.53 1.28
CA SER A 110 -1.01 18.69 2.48
C SER A 110 -2.25 17.78 2.48
N LYS A 111 -3.42 18.32 2.08
CA LYS A 111 -4.67 17.57 1.95
C LYS A 111 -4.57 16.48 0.88
N ASN A 112 -3.94 16.77 -0.26
CA ASN A 112 -3.74 15.79 -1.31
C ASN A 112 -2.78 14.67 -0.90
N ASN A 113 -1.65 15.01 -0.26
CA ASN A 113 -0.69 14.02 0.25
C ASN A 113 -1.33 13.08 1.28
N PHE A 114 -2.17 13.61 2.19
CA PHE A 114 -2.91 12.78 3.15
C PHE A 114 -3.85 11.78 2.44
N LYS A 115 -4.59 12.23 1.41
CA LYS A 115 -5.48 11.36 0.62
C LYS A 115 -4.70 10.27 -0.13
N GLU A 116 -3.55 10.61 -0.72
CA GLU A 116 -2.70 9.62 -1.39
C GLU A 116 -2.23 8.54 -0.41
N LYS A 117 -1.78 8.95 0.79
CA LYS A 117 -1.38 8.02 1.85
C LYS A 117 -2.54 7.13 2.28
N GLU A 118 -3.72 7.68 2.51
CA GLU A 118 -4.91 6.92 2.90
C GLU A 118 -5.30 5.88 1.84
N VAL A 119 -5.22 6.22 0.55
CA VAL A 119 -5.49 5.29 -0.55
C VAL A 119 -4.49 4.13 -0.55
N VAL A 120 -3.20 4.42 -0.35
CA VAL A 120 -2.15 3.39 -0.26
C VAL A 120 -2.34 2.51 0.97
N ASP A 121 -2.57 3.11 2.14
CA ASP A 121 -2.78 2.38 3.40
C ASP A 121 -4.00 1.45 3.28
N ASN A 122 -5.10 1.93 2.71
CA ASN A 122 -6.30 1.11 2.47
C ASN A 122 -6.04 -0.02 1.45
N TYR A 123 -5.22 0.22 0.42
CA TYR A 123 -4.86 -0.81 -0.55
C TYR A 123 -4.13 -1.99 0.11
N PHE A 124 -3.09 -1.70 0.91
CA PHE A 124 -2.33 -2.74 1.62
C PHE A 124 -3.14 -3.41 2.72
N LYS A 125 -3.97 -2.64 3.44
CA LYS A 125 -4.88 -3.19 4.45
C LYS A 125 -5.88 -4.18 3.83
N ASN A 126 -6.50 -3.83 2.70
CA ASN A 126 -7.43 -4.73 2.02
C ASN A 126 -6.74 -6.02 1.53
N TYR A 127 -5.49 -5.93 1.07
CA TYR A 127 -4.69 -7.11 0.75
C TYR A 127 -4.46 -7.98 1.99
N GLU A 128 -4.04 -7.36 3.10
CA GLU A 128 -3.79 -8.06 4.36
C GLU A 128 -5.06 -8.74 4.91
N ASP A 129 -6.21 -8.08 4.82
CA ASP A 129 -7.50 -8.64 5.21
C ASP A 129 -7.84 -9.90 4.39
N ILE A 130 -7.58 -9.90 3.07
CA ILE A 130 -7.76 -11.09 2.23
C ILE A 130 -6.80 -12.21 2.64
N VAL A 131 -5.52 -11.89 2.89
CA VAL A 131 -4.53 -12.88 3.36
C VAL A 131 -4.95 -13.50 4.69
N ASN A 132 -5.42 -12.69 5.64
CA ASN A 132 -5.89 -13.16 6.93
C ASN A 132 -7.10 -14.10 6.78
N LEU A 133 -8.04 -13.76 5.90
CA LEU A 133 -9.18 -14.64 5.59
C LEU A 133 -8.76 -15.96 4.93
N ILE A 134 -7.74 -15.95 4.05
CA ILE A 134 -7.17 -17.16 3.45
C ILE A 134 -6.57 -18.09 4.52
N ILE A 135 -5.91 -17.51 5.53
CA ILE A 135 -5.33 -18.27 6.65
C ILE A 135 -6.43 -18.82 7.56
N GLU A 136 -7.44 -18.01 7.89
CA GLU A 136 -8.59 -18.43 8.71
C GLU A 136 -9.38 -19.55 8.04
N LYS A 137 -9.63 -19.44 6.74
CA LYS A 137 -10.40 -20.40 5.95
C LYS A 137 -9.53 -21.41 5.22
N LYS A 138 -8.44 -21.86 5.85
CA LYS A 138 -7.40 -22.71 5.22
C LYS A 138 -7.88 -24.03 4.59
N GLU A 139 -9.09 -24.48 4.90
CA GLU A 139 -9.71 -25.70 4.36
C GLU A 139 -10.72 -25.43 3.23
N ASP A 140 -11.10 -24.18 2.99
CA ASP A 140 -12.05 -23.79 1.94
C ASP A 140 -11.31 -23.48 0.63
N TYR A 141 -11.02 -24.54 -0.13
CA TYR A 141 -10.28 -24.41 -1.39
C TYR A 141 -10.93 -23.46 -2.40
N GLU A 142 -12.26 -23.47 -2.54
CA GLU A 142 -12.92 -22.62 -3.54
C GLU A 142 -12.82 -21.14 -3.15
N PHE A 143 -12.99 -20.82 -1.87
CA PHE A 143 -12.76 -19.47 -1.36
C PHE A 143 -11.30 -19.04 -1.57
N ILE A 144 -10.34 -19.90 -1.22
CA ILE A 144 -8.91 -19.61 -1.36
C ILE A 144 -8.55 -19.38 -2.83
N LYS A 145 -9.02 -20.25 -3.73
CA LYS A 145 -8.77 -20.14 -5.18
C LYS A 145 -9.25 -18.79 -5.72
N GLU A 146 -10.47 -18.39 -5.38
CA GLU A 146 -11.02 -17.11 -5.84
C GLU A 146 -10.34 -15.92 -5.16
N SER A 147 -9.90 -16.06 -3.90
CA SER A 147 -9.13 -15.04 -3.19
C SER A 147 -7.74 -14.82 -3.81
N VAL A 148 -7.01 -15.88 -4.15
CA VAL A 148 -5.73 -15.79 -4.87
C VAL A 148 -5.91 -15.15 -6.24
N LYS A 149 -6.99 -15.47 -6.95
CA LYS A 149 -7.35 -14.81 -8.21
C LYS A 149 -7.62 -13.31 -8.00
N ASN A 150 -8.35 -12.92 -6.96
CA ASN A 150 -8.57 -11.52 -6.59
C ASN A 150 -7.23 -10.81 -6.32
N ILE A 151 -6.36 -11.40 -5.49
CA ILE A 151 -5.01 -10.88 -5.22
C ILE A 151 -4.24 -10.67 -6.53
N SER A 152 -4.23 -11.66 -7.42
CA SER A 152 -3.49 -11.59 -8.69
C SER A 152 -4.02 -10.53 -9.67
N ASN A 153 -5.28 -10.11 -9.51
CA ASN A 153 -5.91 -9.13 -10.39
C ASN A 153 -5.85 -7.72 -9.82
N ASN A 154 -6.01 -7.58 -8.50
CA ASN A 154 -6.22 -6.28 -7.85
C ASN A 154 -5.06 -5.91 -6.92
N PHE A 155 -4.41 -6.89 -6.29
CA PHE A 155 -3.42 -6.67 -5.23
C PHE A 155 -2.01 -7.14 -5.60
N MET A 156 -1.69 -7.22 -6.89
CA MET A 156 -0.43 -7.80 -7.34
C MET A 156 0.80 -7.05 -6.79
N ASN A 157 0.75 -5.72 -6.65
CA ASN A 157 1.88 -4.97 -6.09
C ASN A 157 2.10 -5.27 -4.60
N ALA A 158 1.02 -5.44 -3.84
CA ALA A 158 1.12 -5.86 -2.43
C ALA A 158 1.66 -7.29 -2.32
N PHE A 159 1.16 -8.21 -3.14
CA PHE A 159 1.67 -9.58 -3.22
C PHE A 159 3.17 -9.62 -3.56
N LYS A 160 3.63 -8.86 -4.56
CA LYS A 160 5.05 -8.77 -4.94
C LYS A 160 5.94 -8.34 -3.78
N TYR A 161 5.43 -7.49 -2.90
CA TYR A 161 6.17 -7.02 -1.74
C TYR A 161 6.18 -8.04 -0.59
N ASP A 162 5.14 -8.89 -0.50
CA ASP A 162 4.88 -9.75 0.66
C ASP A 162 5.00 -11.26 0.39
N TYR A 163 5.23 -11.70 -0.86
CA TYR A 163 5.13 -13.11 -1.28
C TYR A 163 5.96 -14.07 -0.41
N TYR A 164 7.16 -13.65 0.00
CA TYR A 164 8.05 -14.44 0.84
C TYR A 164 7.50 -14.60 2.27
N ASN A 165 7.04 -13.50 2.88
CA ASN A 165 6.43 -13.54 4.21
C ASN A 165 5.12 -14.33 4.19
N LEU A 166 4.31 -14.17 3.14
CA LEU A 166 3.11 -14.94 2.91
C LEU A 166 3.45 -16.43 2.83
N PHE A 167 4.45 -16.82 2.04
CA PHE A 167 4.90 -18.21 1.97
C PHE A 167 5.28 -18.76 3.35
N LEU A 168 6.10 -18.05 4.13
CA LEU A 168 6.49 -18.49 5.47
C LEU A 168 5.29 -18.72 6.39
N LYS A 169 4.29 -17.82 6.36
CA LYS A 169 3.04 -17.97 7.12
C LYS A 169 2.28 -19.22 6.68
N LEU A 170 2.08 -19.39 5.37
CA LEU A 170 1.32 -20.51 4.81
C LEU A 170 2.01 -21.86 5.05
N HIS A 171 3.33 -21.90 4.91
CA HIS A 171 4.14 -23.09 5.14
C HIS A 171 4.10 -23.52 6.61
N LYS A 172 4.28 -22.57 7.54
CA LYS A 172 4.20 -22.83 8.99
C LYS A 172 2.84 -23.41 9.42
N GLU A 173 1.75 -22.96 8.79
CA GLU A 173 0.39 -23.37 9.11
C GLU A 173 -0.09 -24.61 8.32
N ASP A 174 0.79 -25.25 7.54
CA ASP A 174 0.45 -26.39 6.69
C ASP A 174 -0.73 -26.06 5.74
N ASN A 175 -0.77 -24.83 5.20
CA ASN A 175 -1.86 -24.32 4.36
C ASN A 175 -1.67 -24.72 2.88
N TYR A 176 -1.80 -26.02 2.61
CA TYR A 176 -1.59 -26.62 1.30
C TYR A 176 -2.47 -26.01 0.20
N PHE A 177 -3.75 -25.72 0.48
CA PHE A 177 -4.66 -25.16 -0.53
C PHE A 177 -4.23 -23.79 -1.01
N SER A 178 -3.73 -22.94 -0.12
CA SER A 178 -3.25 -21.61 -0.49
C SER A 178 -2.01 -21.69 -1.36
N ILE A 179 -1.06 -22.53 -0.96
CA ILE A 179 0.18 -22.76 -1.73
C ILE A 179 -0.14 -23.33 -3.12
N LEU A 180 -0.97 -24.37 -3.19
CA LEU A 180 -1.38 -24.97 -4.46
C LEU A 180 -2.15 -23.98 -5.34
N SER A 181 -3.00 -23.13 -4.75
CA SER A 181 -3.73 -22.08 -5.49
C SER A 181 -2.79 -21.03 -6.07
N ILE A 182 -1.76 -20.61 -5.33
CA ILE A 182 -0.72 -19.68 -5.79
C ILE A 182 0.09 -20.28 -6.95
N LEU A 183 0.53 -21.54 -6.80
CA LEU A 183 1.29 -22.28 -7.84
C LEU A 183 0.45 -22.53 -9.11
N SER A 184 -0.86 -22.65 -8.96
CA SER A 184 -1.80 -22.84 -10.08
C SER A 184 -2.09 -21.55 -10.85
N ASN A 185 -1.90 -20.39 -10.22
CA ASN A 185 -2.19 -19.09 -10.83
C ASN A 185 -0.95 -18.56 -11.58
N LYS A 186 -1.11 -18.36 -12.89
CA LYS A 186 -0.03 -17.92 -13.80
C LYS A 186 0.63 -16.59 -13.42
N LYS A 187 -0.08 -15.67 -12.77
CA LYS A 187 0.47 -14.35 -12.41
C LYS A 187 1.31 -14.40 -11.14
N THR A 188 1.05 -15.35 -10.25
CA THR A 188 1.67 -15.42 -8.91
C THR A 188 2.68 -16.54 -8.79
N ARG A 189 2.56 -17.63 -9.56
CA ARG A 189 3.39 -18.84 -9.39
C ARG A 189 4.89 -18.59 -9.53
N ASP A 190 5.32 -17.70 -10.42
CA ASP A 190 6.74 -17.49 -10.71
C ASP A 190 7.46 -16.93 -9.47
N TYR A 191 6.77 -16.16 -8.62
CA TYR A 191 7.30 -15.69 -7.34
C TYR A 191 7.61 -16.81 -6.34
N PHE A 192 6.95 -17.95 -6.47
CA PHE A 192 7.21 -19.13 -5.63
C PHE A 192 8.23 -20.07 -6.28
N ILE A 193 8.25 -20.14 -7.61
CA ILE A 193 9.09 -21.08 -8.37
C ILE A 193 10.50 -20.55 -8.58
N ASP A 194 10.66 -19.25 -8.81
CA ASP A 194 11.96 -18.64 -9.11
C ASP A 194 12.75 -18.30 -7.84
N ASP A 195 12.10 -18.36 -6.66
CA ASP A 195 12.73 -18.12 -5.36
C ASP A 195 13.25 -19.45 -4.76
N GLU A 196 14.56 -19.58 -4.64
CA GLU A 196 15.23 -20.83 -4.24
C GLU A 196 14.84 -21.29 -2.83
N ASP A 197 14.68 -20.35 -1.88
CA ASP A 197 14.34 -20.66 -0.50
C ASP A 197 12.88 -21.12 -0.38
N ILE A 198 11.98 -20.46 -1.10
CA ILE A 198 10.58 -20.89 -1.20
C ILE A 198 10.51 -22.27 -1.85
N MET A 199 11.21 -22.48 -2.97
CA MET A 199 11.22 -23.78 -3.64
C MET A 199 11.77 -24.89 -2.78
N LYS A 200 12.79 -24.63 -1.97
CA LYS A 200 13.27 -25.60 -0.99
C LYS A 200 12.18 -25.98 0.01
N GLY A 201 11.47 -25.01 0.60
CA GLY A 201 10.37 -25.27 1.51
C GLY A 201 9.19 -25.99 0.85
N LEU A 202 8.86 -25.64 -0.40
CA LEU A 202 7.86 -26.36 -1.20
C LEU A 202 8.27 -27.82 -1.42
N ASN A 203 9.53 -28.06 -1.78
CA ASN A 203 10.04 -29.41 -1.97
C ASN A 203 10.02 -30.19 -0.65
N GLU A 204 10.36 -29.59 0.48
CA GLU A 204 10.21 -30.23 1.80
C GLU A 204 8.75 -30.61 2.08
N MET A 205 7.81 -29.70 1.79
CA MET A 205 6.37 -29.88 2.01
C MET A 205 5.71 -30.94 1.11
N PHE A 206 6.18 -31.07 -0.14
CA PHE A 206 5.64 -31.99 -1.15
C PHE A 206 6.55 -33.19 -1.47
N SER A 207 7.72 -33.32 -0.82
CA SER A 207 8.66 -34.42 -1.09
C SER A 207 8.09 -35.79 -0.73
N HIS A 208 8.55 -36.81 -1.47
CA HIS A 208 8.42 -38.21 -1.09
C HIS A 208 9.53 -38.55 -0.07
N THR A 209 9.19 -38.76 1.20
CA THR A 209 10.12 -39.38 2.15
C THR A 209 10.21 -40.88 1.88
N TYR A 210 11.40 -41.37 1.55
CA TYR A 210 11.71 -42.80 1.54
C TYR A 210 12.00 -43.27 2.97
N TYR A 211 11.11 -44.05 3.58
CA TYR A 211 11.44 -44.87 4.74
C TYR A 211 11.59 -46.35 4.33
N TYR A 212 12.83 -46.81 4.20
CA TYR A 212 13.15 -48.23 4.10
C TYR A 212 13.11 -48.86 5.49
N SER A 213 11.96 -49.43 5.88
CA SER A 213 11.95 -50.54 6.85
C SER A 213 10.83 -51.53 6.55
N GLY A 214 11.25 -52.74 6.20
CA GLY A 214 10.55 -53.99 6.50
C GLY A 214 9.29 -54.39 5.74
N SER A 215 8.36 -53.46 5.44
CA SER A 215 7.15 -53.71 4.65
C SER A 215 6.20 -52.51 4.71
N LYS A 216 6.28 -51.59 3.76
CA LYS A 216 5.18 -50.69 3.31
C LYS A 216 5.66 -49.88 2.10
N LYS A 217 4.76 -49.72 1.12
CA LYS A 217 5.01 -49.15 -0.22
C LYS A 217 5.30 -47.65 -0.16
N SER A 218 6.17 -47.16 -1.05
CA SER A 218 6.46 -45.75 -1.29
C SER A 218 5.18 -44.93 -1.48
N ARG A 219 5.03 -43.84 -0.72
CA ARG A 219 3.92 -42.88 -0.86
C ARG A 219 4.39 -41.45 -0.60
N PHE A 220 3.71 -40.51 -1.26
CA PHE A 220 3.96 -39.07 -1.22
C PHE A 220 3.97 -38.58 0.23
N GLY A 221 4.91 -37.72 0.66
CA GLY A 221 5.05 -37.36 2.08
C GLY A 221 3.78 -36.72 2.69
N LEU A 222 3.00 -36.04 1.84
CA LEU A 222 1.66 -35.52 2.15
C LEU A 222 0.66 -36.63 2.53
N TYR A 223 0.86 -37.84 2.01
CA TYR A 223 0.06 -39.04 2.25
C TYR A 223 0.45 -39.76 3.55
N GLU A 224 1.71 -39.72 3.99
CA GLU A 224 2.15 -40.41 5.22
C GLU A 224 1.71 -39.67 6.51
N LYS A 225 1.64 -38.33 6.49
CA LYS A 225 1.34 -37.53 7.68
C LYS A 225 -0.15 -37.37 8.04
N LYS A 226 -1.10 -37.64 7.13
CA LYS A 226 -2.52 -37.21 7.27
C LYS A 226 -3.58 -38.29 6.98
N LEU A 227 -3.22 -39.58 6.93
CA LEU A 227 -4.14 -40.66 6.51
C LEU A 227 -5.17 -41.12 7.56
N GLU A 228 -5.43 -40.36 8.63
CA GLU A 228 -6.46 -40.72 9.61
C GLU A 228 -7.72 -39.86 9.56
N ASP A 229 -7.74 -38.72 8.88
CA ASP A 229 -8.96 -37.92 8.75
C ASP A 229 -9.22 -37.51 7.29
N ASP A 230 -10.52 -37.55 6.95
CA ASP A 230 -11.18 -37.33 5.66
C ASP A 230 -10.98 -35.89 5.12
N SER A 231 -9.71 -35.49 5.03
CA SER A 231 -9.23 -34.17 4.66
C SER A 231 -9.66 -33.85 3.24
N TYR A 232 -10.46 -32.79 3.10
CA TYR A 232 -10.95 -32.24 1.83
C TYR A 232 -9.83 -32.02 0.79
N LEU A 233 -8.57 -31.85 1.23
CA LEU A 233 -7.38 -31.77 0.39
C LEU A 233 -7.15 -33.03 -0.45
N LEU A 234 -7.38 -34.21 0.13
CA LEU A 234 -7.28 -35.50 -0.59
C LEU A 234 -8.41 -35.68 -1.61
N LYS A 235 -9.51 -34.93 -1.52
CA LYS A 235 -10.58 -34.93 -2.54
C LYS A 235 -10.21 -34.10 -3.78
N LYS A 236 -9.28 -33.16 -3.65
CA LYS A 236 -8.81 -32.29 -4.76
C LYS A 236 -7.53 -32.82 -5.41
N ILE A 237 -6.67 -33.48 -4.63
CA ILE A 237 -5.49 -34.17 -5.16
C ILE A 237 -5.90 -35.54 -5.69
N LYS A 238 -5.61 -35.81 -6.95
CA LYS A 238 -5.91 -37.06 -7.63
C LYS A 238 -4.65 -37.92 -7.73
N ILE A 239 -4.83 -39.23 -7.52
CA ILE A 239 -3.82 -40.24 -7.76
C ILE A 239 -4.29 -41.15 -8.88
N TYR A 240 -3.40 -41.39 -9.83
CA TYR A 240 -3.59 -42.34 -10.91
C TYR A 240 -2.41 -43.31 -10.96
N SER A 241 -2.68 -44.60 -11.13
CA SER A 241 -1.67 -45.64 -11.26
C SER A 241 -2.16 -46.71 -12.21
N GLN A 242 -1.34 -47.07 -13.21
CA GLN A 242 -1.63 -48.12 -14.17
C GLN A 242 -0.34 -48.59 -14.83
N ASN A 243 -0.15 -49.90 -14.99
CA ASN A 243 0.88 -50.40 -15.92
C ASN A 243 0.39 -50.25 -17.35
N THR A 244 1.07 -49.40 -18.12
CA THR A 244 0.67 -49.07 -19.49
C THR A 244 1.44 -49.86 -20.55
N LYS A 245 2.35 -50.75 -20.15
CA LYS A 245 3.23 -51.53 -21.04
C LYS A 245 3.99 -50.65 -22.04
N LYS A 246 4.47 -49.48 -21.59
CA LYS A 246 5.20 -48.48 -22.40
C LYS A 246 4.35 -47.79 -23.48
N HIS A 247 3.04 -47.69 -23.29
CA HIS A 247 2.16 -46.89 -24.13
C HIS A 247 1.57 -45.73 -23.32
N PHE A 248 1.23 -44.63 -23.97
CA PHE A 248 0.53 -43.53 -23.29
C PHE A 248 -0.97 -43.83 -23.18
N SER A 249 -1.51 -43.77 -21.95
CA SER A 249 -2.94 -43.77 -21.67
C SER A 249 -3.43 -42.36 -21.37
N THR A 250 -4.64 -42.03 -21.82
CA THR A 250 -5.28 -40.74 -21.48
C THR A 250 -5.79 -40.78 -20.04
N VAL A 251 -5.46 -39.74 -19.27
CA VAL A 251 -5.91 -39.57 -17.87
C VAL A 251 -6.87 -38.39 -17.75
N VAL A 252 -6.54 -37.26 -18.37
CA VAL A 252 -7.36 -36.02 -18.38
C VAL A 252 -7.31 -35.38 -19.77
N GLU A 253 -8.44 -34.95 -20.31
CA GLU A 253 -8.50 -34.40 -21.68
C GLU A 253 -8.64 -32.87 -21.69
N ASP A 254 -9.60 -32.34 -20.95
CA ASP A 254 -10.18 -31.00 -21.15
C ASP A 254 -9.85 -30.00 -20.04
N LYS A 255 -9.07 -30.40 -19.03
CA LYS A 255 -8.69 -29.55 -17.89
C LYS A 255 -7.19 -29.32 -17.82
N LYS A 256 -6.81 -28.18 -17.25
CA LYS A 256 -5.43 -27.96 -16.85
C LYS A 256 -5.14 -28.75 -15.59
N CYS A 257 -3.93 -29.27 -15.50
CA CYS A 257 -3.51 -30.04 -14.35
C CYS A 257 -2.16 -29.54 -13.84
N LEU A 258 -2.08 -29.32 -12.53
CA LEU A 258 -0.84 -29.14 -11.81
C LEU A 258 -0.31 -30.52 -11.41
N ILE A 259 0.86 -30.88 -11.92
CA ILE A 259 1.51 -32.16 -11.60
C ILE A 259 2.36 -31.97 -10.35
N LEU A 260 2.11 -32.81 -9.34
CA LEU A 260 2.78 -32.76 -8.04
C LEU A 260 3.88 -33.80 -7.94
N HIS A 261 3.66 -34.99 -8.52
CA HIS A 261 4.62 -36.10 -8.47
C HIS A 261 4.36 -37.13 -9.56
N ILE A 262 5.43 -37.73 -10.08
CA ILE A 262 5.40 -39.01 -10.79
C ILE A 262 6.53 -39.93 -10.32
N ASP A 263 6.26 -41.23 -10.25
CA ASP A 263 7.26 -42.23 -9.90
C ASP A 263 8.30 -42.42 -11.01
N SER A 264 9.51 -42.85 -10.61
CA SER A 264 10.60 -43.14 -11.53
C SER A 264 10.23 -44.20 -12.57
N GLY A 265 10.67 -43.97 -13.80
CA GLY A 265 10.35 -44.83 -14.95
C GLY A 265 8.97 -44.59 -15.55
N CYS A 266 8.20 -43.62 -15.04
CA CYS A 266 6.98 -43.14 -15.66
C CYS A 266 7.22 -41.83 -16.41
N ASN A 267 6.38 -41.58 -17.42
CA ASN A 267 6.39 -40.34 -18.19
C ASN A 267 4.98 -39.75 -18.27
N VAL A 268 4.89 -38.43 -18.45
CA VAL A 268 3.66 -37.72 -18.81
C VAL A 268 3.88 -36.84 -20.04
N THR A 269 2.80 -36.58 -20.77
CA THR A 269 2.76 -35.51 -21.76
C THR A 269 1.40 -34.80 -21.73
N SER A 270 1.35 -33.57 -22.26
CA SER A 270 0.12 -32.81 -22.35
C SER A 270 -0.82 -33.50 -23.34
N PHE A 271 -2.10 -33.62 -22.99
CA PHE A 271 -3.08 -34.21 -23.91
C PHE A 271 -3.19 -33.42 -25.22
N LYS A 272 -3.13 -32.08 -25.13
CA LYS A 272 -3.20 -31.17 -26.29
C LYS A 272 -1.90 -31.06 -27.08
N ASP A 273 -0.76 -31.35 -26.46
CA ASP A 273 0.56 -31.33 -27.10
C ASP A 273 1.40 -32.53 -26.66
N LYS A 274 1.39 -33.56 -27.51
CA LYS A 274 2.11 -34.83 -27.27
C LYS A 274 3.55 -34.81 -27.79
N SER A 275 4.05 -33.67 -28.29
CA SER A 275 5.39 -33.57 -28.87
C SER A 275 6.51 -33.65 -27.81
N LYS A 276 6.18 -33.30 -26.56
CA LYS A 276 7.14 -33.26 -25.46
C LYS A 276 6.74 -34.21 -24.34
N GLU A 277 7.63 -35.14 -24.04
CA GLU A 277 7.50 -36.06 -22.92
C GLU A 277 8.26 -35.52 -21.71
N TYR A 278 7.72 -35.77 -20.52
CA TYR A 278 8.31 -35.35 -19.24
C TYR A 278 8.49 -36.58 -18.36
N SER A 279 9.74 -36.85 -17.98
CA SER A 279 10.12 -37.88 -17.02
C SER A 279 9.97 -37.38 -15.58
N SER A 280 10.24 -38.26 -14.59
CA SER A 280 10.26 -37.86 -13.18
C SER A 280 11.18 -36.68 -12.89
N ASP A 281 12.31 -36.59 -13.60
CA ASP A 281 13.30 -35.53 -13.41
C ASP A 281 12.84 -34.19 -14.02
N ASP A 282 11.90 -34.25 -14.96
CA ASP A 282 11.30 -33.08 -15.58
C ASP A 282 10.11 -32.53 -14.80
N VAL A 283 9.50 -33.36 -13.94
CA VAL A 283 8.23 -33.06 -13.27
C VAL A 283 8.43 -32.79 -11.78
N ASN A 284 9.10 -33.71 -11.08
CA ASN A 284 9.15 -33.69 -9.63
C ASN A 284 9.88 -32.43 -9.17
N ASN A 285 9.35 -31.78 -8.13
CA ASN A 285 9.88 -30.52 -7.58
C ASN A 285 9.85 -29.34 -8.56
N LYS A 286 9.06 -29.41 -9.65
CA LYS A 286 8.91 -28.30 -10.62
C LYS A 286 7.49 -27.79 -10.80
N PHE A 287 6.50 -28.43 -10.17
CA PHE A 287 5.09 -27.99 -10.17
C PHE A 287 4.57 -27.66 -11.59
N LEU A 288 4.81 -28.61 -12.51
CA LEU A 288 4.51 -28.48 -13.95
C LEU A 288 3.00 -28.36 -14.18
N ILE A 289 2.57 -27.44 -15.05
CA ILE A 289 1.18 -27.36 -15.50
C ILE A 289 1.07 -27.91 -16.92
N LEU A 290 0.15 -28.84 -17.13
CA LEU A 290 -0.17 -29.43 -18.44
C LEU A 290 -1.63 -29.18 -18.84
N GLU A 291 -1.89 -29.07 -20.15
CA GLU A 291 -3.24 -29.04 -20.72
C GLU A 291 -3.71 -30.49 -20.96
N GLY A 292 -4.45 -31.05 -20.00
CA GLY A 292 -4.74 -32.47 -19.92
C GLY A 292 -3.47 -33.30 -19.66
N ILE A 293 -3.67 -34.59 -19.41
CA ILE A 293 -2.62 -35.53 -19.06
C ILE A 293 -2.79 -36.80 -19.89
N THR A 294 -1.71 -37.23 -20.50
CA THR A 294 -1.50 -38.63 -20.88
C THR A 294 -0.31 -39.17 -20.12
N TYR A 295 -0.40 -40.43 -19.67
CA TYR A 295 0.54 -41.05 -18.74
C TYR A 295 1.05 -42.37 -19.29
N MET A 296 2.35 -42.62 -19.12
CA MET A 296 2.98 -43.90 -19.39
C MET A 296 3.55 -44.45 -18.08
N GLY A 297 2.83 -45.38 -17.47
CA GLY A 297 3.20 -46.02 -16.20
C GLY A 297 4.04 -47.28 -16.36
N SER A 298 5.04 -47.44 -15.49
CA SER A 298 6.00 -48.55 -15.46
C SER A 298 5.50 -49.79 -14.70
N SER A 299 4.60 -49.63 -13.75
CA SER A 299 4.02 -50.71 -12.93
C SER A 299 2.64 -50.36 -12.40
N GLU A 300 1.89 -51.35 -11.90
CA GLU A 300 0.57 -51.12 -11.29
C GLU A 300 0.64 -50.30 -10.00
N SER A 301 1.80 -50.25 -9.36
CA SER A 301 2.03 -49.44 -8.16
C SER A 301 2.62 -48.07 -8.46
N ALA A 302 3.05 -47.79 -9.68
CA ALA A 302 3.68 -46.52 -10.02
C ALA A 302 2.62 -45.42 -10.18
N GLN A 303 2.79 -44.33 -9.43
CA GLN A 303 1.79 -43.30 -9.24
C GLN A 303 2.13 -42.01 -9.99
N LEU A 304 1.06 -41.38 -10.49
CA LEU A 304 0.97 -39.99 -10.87
C LEU A 304 0.07 -39.28 -9.86
N VAL A 305 0.55 -38.18 -9.30
CA VAL A 305 -0.18 -37.31 -8.37
C VAL A 305 -0.36 -35.94 -8.99
N TYR A 306 -1.60 -35.47 -9.07
CA TYR A 306 -1.93 -34.21 -9.74
C TYR A 306 -3.16 -33.53 -9.14
N MET A 307 -3.37 -32.27 -9.50
CA MET A 307 -4.57 -31.49 -9.17
C MET A 307 -5.15 -30.89 -10.44
N GLU A 308 -6.47 -30.98 -10.63
CA GLU A 308 -7.17 -30.26 -11.70
C GLU A 308 -7.41 -28.81 -11.30
N ILE A 309 -7.11 -27.86 -12.20
CA ILE A 309 -7.08 -26.42 -11.88
C ILE A 309 -8.01 -25.57 -12.75
#